data_AF-A0A1I6BDY1-F1
#
_entry.id   AF-A0A1I6BDY1-F1
#
_cell.length_a   1.000
_cell.length_b   1.000
_cell.length_c   1.000
_cell.angle_alpha   90.00
_cell.angle_beta   90.00
_cell.angle_gamma   90.00
#
_symmetry.space_group_name_H-M   'P 1'
#
loop_
_entity.id
_entity.type
_entity.pdbx_description
1 polymer ?
#
loop_
_entity_poly.entity_id
_entity_poly.type
_entity_poly.pdbx_seq_one_letter_code
_entity_poly.pdbx_strand_id
1 'polypeptide(L)'
;MLAATGSLLLRSLGWSVFWLYGLPLDGVVNQAWHTRDVRVRAMKYPPRYGIDLLIDDSHGVRIEGERHGFRTLVVDPTGPEWTEKVKAHILLLAENAA
;
A
#
# COMPACT_ATOMS: atom_id res chain seq x y z
N MET A 1 -31.37 -4.99 15.21
CA MET A 1 -30.38 -5.28 14.15
C MET A 1 -29.02 -5.33 14.84
N LEU A 2 -28.44 -6.53 15.02
CA LEU A 2 -27.23 -6.75 15.82
C LEU A 2 -26.00 -6.15 15.11
N ALA A 3 -25.33 -5.18 15.71
CA ALA A 3 -24.01 -4.74 15.28
C ALA A 3 -22.97 -5.72 15.83
N ALA A 4 -22.34 -6.49 14.95
CA ALA A 4 -21.35 -7.49 15.34
C ALA A 4 -20.14 -6.82 16.01
N THR A 5 -19.97 -7.11 17.30
CA THR A 5 -18.73 -7.03 18.06
C THR A 5 -17.67 -7.93 17.42
N GLY A 6 -16.93 -7.42 16.45
CA GLY A 6 -15.78 -8.10 15.84
C GLY A 6 -14.72 -7.08 15.46
N SER A 7 -14.01 -6.50 16.43
CA SER A 7 -13.12 -5.36 16.14
C SER A 7 -11.75 -5.36 16.83
N LEU A 8 -11.42 -6.33 17.69
CA LEU A 8 -10.07 -6.41 18.29
C LEU A 8 -9.19 -7.53 17.72
N LEU A 9 -9.75 -8.72 17.46
CA LEU A 9 -8.97 -9.88 17.00
C LEU A 9 -8.44 -9.77 15.56
N LEU A 10 -9.17 -9.12 14.64
CA LEU A 10 -8.67 -8.90 13.26
C LEU A 10 -7.59 -7.81 13.18
N ARG A 11 -7.54 -6.89 14.14
CA ARG A 11 -6.59 -5.78 14.13
C ARG A 11 -5.17 -6.23 14.43
N SER A 12 -5.00 -7.20 15.34
CA SER A 12 -3.68 -7.73 15.69
C SER A 12 -3.19 -8.79 14.71
N LEU A 13 -4.10 -9.56 14.09
CA LEU A 13 -3.72 -10.68 13.24
C LEU A 13 -2.89 -10.25 12.03
N GLY A 14 -3.25 -9.13 11.38
CA GLY A 14 -2.48 -8.60 10.26
C GLY A 14 -1.03 -8.34 10.66
N TRP A 15 -0.82 -7.62 11.77
CA TRP A 15 0.52 -7.31 12.27
C TRP A 15 1.32 -8.55 12.65
N SER A 16 0.68 -9.50 13.33
CA SER A 16 1.31 -10.75 13.75
C SER A 16 1.77 -11.59 12.56
N VAL A 17 1.02 -11.64 11.47
CA VAL A 17 1.40 -12.40 10.27
C VAL A 17 2.68 -11.82 9.66
N PHE A 18 2.76 -10.52 9.42
CA PHE A 18 3.99 -9.90 8.88
C PHE A 18 5.19 -10.12 9.80
N TRP A 19 5.00 -10.01 11.12
CA TRP A 19 6.05 -10.29 12.09
C TRP A 19 6.55 -11.73 12.05
N LEU A 20 5.64 -12.72 11.93
CA LEU A 20 6.00 -14.14 11.79
C LEU A 20 6.82 -14.42 10.52
N TYR A 21 6.61 -13.65 9.47
CA TYR A 21 7.43 -13.70 8.24
C TYR A 21 8.70 -12.84 8.31
N GLY A 22 9.00 -12.20 9.45
CA GLY A 22 10.18 -11.37 9.62
C GLY A 22 10.14 -10.04 8.86
N LEU A 23 8.93 -9.56 8.53
CA LEU A 23 8.72 -8.30 7.81
C LEU A 23 8.39 -7.18 8.80
N PRO A 24 9.35 -6.28 9.10
CA PRO A 24 9.07 -5.11 9.93
C PRO A 24 8.11 -4.17 9.18
N LEU A 25 7.14 -3.61 9.90
CA LEU A 25 6.19 -2.64 9.36
C LEU A 25 6.36 -1.30 10.09
N ASP A 26 6.49 -0.22 9.33
CA ASP A 26 6.43 1.15 9.87
C ASP A 26 4.99 1.56 10.23
N GLY A 27 3.99 0.95 9.57
CA GLY A 27 2.59 1.22 9.84
C GLY A 27 1.63 0.40 8.99
N VAL A 28 0.34 0.42 9.37
CA VAL A 28 -0.76 -0.22 8.62
C VAL A 28 -1.90 0.78 8.46
N VAL A 29 -2.20 1.12 7.20
CA VAL A 29 -3.36 1.94 6.86
C VAL A 29 -4.50 1.03 6.42
N ASN A 30 -5.58 1.00 7.20
CA ASN A 30 -6.81 0.28 6.85
C ASN A 30 -7.88 1.23 6.30
N GLN A 31 -8.99 0.68 5.81
CA GLN A 31 -10.10 1.45 5.24
C GLN A 31 -10.68 2.50 6.20
N ALA A 32 -10.74 2.22 7.50
CA ALA A 32 -11.28 3.16 8.48
C ALA A 32 -10.37 4.40 8.62
N TRP A 33 -9.05 4.19 8.64
CA TRP A 33 -8.06 5.28 8.68
C TRP A 33 -8.07 6.06 7.37
N HIS A 34 -8.11 5.36 6.24
CA HIS A 34 -8.22 5.98 4.92
C HIS A 34 -9.46 6.89 4.80
N THR A 35 -10.63 6.37 5.17
CA THR A 35 -11.91 7.11 5.10
C THR A 35 -11.91 8.35 6.00
N ARG A 36 -11.18 8.29 7.12
CA ARG A 36 -11.04 9.41 8.06
C ARG A 36 -10.11 10.50 7.51
N ASP A 37 -8.96 10.10 6.96
CA ASP A 37 -7.83 11.02 6.73
C ASP A 37 -7.70 11.50 5.28
N VAL A 38 -8.31 10.77 4.33
CA VAL A 38 -8.24 11.08 2.89
C VAL A 38 -9.53 11.76 2.46
N ARG A 39 -9.40 12.98 1.90
CA ARG A 39 -10.52 13.78 1.37
C ARG A 39 -10.64 13.69 -0.17
N VAL A 40 -9.60 13.16 -0.82
CA VAL A 40 -9.60 12.92 -2.26
C VAL A 40 -10.45 11.69 -2.56
N ARG A 41 -11.24 11.73 -3.64
CA ARG A 41 -12.04 10.59 -4.09
C ARG A 41 -11.16 9.58 -4.84
N ALA A 42 -10.30 8.88 -4.09
CA ALA A 42 -9.43 7.81 -4.57
C ALA A 42 -9.63 6.56 -3.67
N MET A 43 -9.44 5.36 -4.23
CA MET A 43 -9.47 4.12 -3.46
C MET A 43 -8.22 3.98 -2.58
N LYS A 44 -7.08 4.43 -3.09
CA LYS A 44 -5.80 4.51 -2.36
C LYS A 44 -5.21 5.90 -2.54
N TYR A 45 -4.66 6.46 -1.47
CA TYR A 45 -3.97 7.76 -1.53
C TYR A 45 -2.67 7.77 -0.69
N PRO A 46 -1.62 7.08 -1.18
CA PRO A 46 -0.35 6.94 -0.47
C PRO A 46 0.33 8.26 -0.06
N PRO A 47 0.24 9.39 -0.81
CA PRO A 47 0.89 10.64 -0.41
C PRO A 47 0.44 11.16 0.97
N ARG A 48 -0.80 10.85 1.40
CA ARG A 48 -1.30 11.27 2.72
C ARG A 48 -0.48 10.71 3.88
N TYR A 49 0.22 9.60 3.65
CA TYR A 49 0.99 8.83 4.61
C TYR A 49 2.50 8.88 4.36
N GLY A 50 2.96 9.74 3.43
CA GLY A 50 4.39 9.86 3.10
C GLY A 50 4.95 8.65 2.34
N ILE A 51 4.11 7.92 1.60
CA ILE A 51 4.55 6.78 0.79
C ILE A 51 4.86 7.27 -0.63
N ASP A 52 6.12 7.14 -1.04
CA ASP A 52 6.65 7.65 -2.32
C ASP A 52 6.31 6.80 -3.54
N LEU A 53 6.10 5.49 -3.33
CA LEU A 53 5.80 4.50 -4.35
C LEU A 53 4.80 3.48 -3.81
N LEU A 54 3.69 3.30 -4.52
CA LEU A 54 2.74 2.24 -4.25
C LEU A 54 3.02 1.04 -5.16
N ILE A 55 3.25 -0.14 -4.58
CA ILE A 55 3.31 -1.40 -5.31
C ILE A 55 1.91 -2.04 -5.24
N ASP A 56 1.34 -2.37 -6.39
CA ASP A 56 -0.03 -2.88 -6.51
C ASP A 56 -0.14 -3.88 -7.66
N ASP A 57 -1.13 -4.75 -7.65
CA ASP A 57 -1.43 -5.67 -8.76
C ASP A 57 -2.58 -5.16 -9.65
N SER A 58 -3.25 -4.08 -9.26
CA SER A 58 -4.37 -3.51 -9.99
C SER A 58 -3.97 -2.43 -10.99
N HIS A 59 -4.32 -2.63 -12.26
CA HIS A 59 -4.26 -1.58 -13.28
C HIS A 59 -5.15 -0.37 -12.94
N GLY A 60 -6.26 -0.58 -12.23
CA GLY A 60 -7.16 0.51 -11.82
C GLY A 60 -6.48 1.47 -10.84
N VAL A 61 -5.65 0.94 -9.94
CA VAL A 61 -4.87 1.76 -9.00
C VAL A 61 -3.83 2.61 -9.72
N ARG A 62 -3.21 2.10 -10.80
CA ARG A 62 -2.32 2.90 -11.65
C ARG A 62 -3.04 4.08 -12.31
N ILE A 63 -4.25 3.85 -12.84
CA ILE A 63 -5.07 4.91 -13.44
C ILE A 63 -5.42 5.97 -12.38
N GLU A 64 -5.74 5.56 -11.16
CA GLU A 64 -5.93 6.50 -10.04
C GLU A 64 -4.63 7.24 -9.69
N GLY A 65 -3.48 6.56 -9.72
CA GLY A 65 -2.16 7.17 -9.50
C GLY A 65 -1.86 8.27 -10.50
N GLU A 66 -2.06 8.00 -11.79
CA GLU A 66 -1.94 8.99 -12.87
C GLU A 66 -2.89 10.17 -12.66
N ARG A 67 -4.14 9.91 -12.27
CA ARG A 67 -5.16 10.93 -12.02
C ARG A 67 -4.86 11.80 -10.80
N HIS A 68 -4.31 11.22 -9.74
CA HIS A 68 -4.15 11.85 -8.43
C HIS A 68 -2.69 12.22 -8.10
N GLY A 69 -1.76 12.02 -9.04
CA GLY A 69 -0.38 12.46 -8.97
C GLY A 69 0.51 11.64 -8.03
N PHE A 70 0.22 10.35 -7.86
CA PHE A 70 1.08 9.44 -7.07
C PHE A 70 1.67 8.32 -7.93
N ARG A 71 2.87 7.88 -7.56
CA ARG A 71 3.59 6.85 -8.30
C ARG A 71 3.07 5.46 -7.94
N THR A 72 2.78 4.65 -8.95
CA THR A 72 2.38 3.26 -8.81
C THR A 72 3.28 2.37 -9.64
N LEU A 73 3.78 1.29 -9.05
CA LEU A 73 4.39 0.17 -9.74
C LEU A 73 3.40 -1.00 -9.77
N VAL A 74 2.82 -1.25 -10.95
CA VAL A 74 1.97 -2.43 -11.13
C VAL A 74 2.84 -3.67 -11.32
N VAL A 75 2.59 -4.70 -10.52
CA VAL A 75 3.27 -5.99 -10.55
C VAL A 75 2.30 -7.13 -10.78
N ASP A 76 2.74 -8.18 -11.48
CA ASP A 76 2.07 -9.48 -11.44
C ASP A 76 2.79 -10.31 -10.36
N PRO A 77 2.14 -10.64 -9.23
CA PRO A 77 2.78 -11.38 -8.15
C PRO A 77 3.12 -12.82 -8.55
N THR A 78 2.55 -13.33 -9.64
CA THR A 78 2.84 -14.66 -10.21
C THR A 78 3.94 -14.62 -11.27
N GLY A 79 4.32 -13.43 -11.74
CA GLY A 79 5.39 -13.24 -12.70
C GLY A 79 6.76 -13.51 -12.09
N PRO A 80 7.72 -14.09 -12.83
CA PRO A 80 9.01 -14.51 -12.27
C PRO A 80 9.92 -13.37 -11.81
N GLU A 81 9.70 -12.13 -12.28
CA GLU A 81 10.65 -11.02 -12.13
C GLU A 81 10.05 -9.80 -11.41
N TRP A 82 8.93 -9.96 -10.71
CA TRP A 82 8.30 -8.81 -10.06
C TRP A 82 9.17 -8.20 -8.97
N THR A 83 9.98 -9.01 -8.27
CA THR A 83 10.85 -8.52 -7.19
C THR A 83 12.00 -7.66 -7.73
N GLU A 84 12.54 -8.03 -8.89
CA GLU A 84 13.60 -7.35 -9.61
C GLU A 84 13.10 -5.99 -10.11
N LYS A 85 11.87 -5.98 -10.64
CA LYS A 85 11.18 -4.75 -11.05
C LYS A 85 11.01 -3.79 -9.88
N VAL A 86 10.61 -4.28 -8.71
CA VAL A 86 10.48 -3.48 -7.48
C VAL A 86 11.84 -2.91 -7.07
N LYS A 87 12.88 -3.75 -6.98
CA LYS A 87 14.24 -3.32 -6.60
C LYS A 87 14.77 -2.22 -7.52
N ALA A 88 14.62 -2.39 -8.84
CA ALA A 88 15.07 -1.41 -9.82
C ALA A 88 14.36 -0.05 -9.64
N HIS A 89 13.05 -0.04 -9.37
CA HIS A 89 12.33 1.20 -9.13
C HIS A 89 12.76 1.89 -7.83
N ILE A 90 13.03 1.13 -6.76
CA ILE A 90 13.52 1.70 -5.51
C ILE A 90 14.89 2.36 -5.70
N LEU A 91 15.80 1.72 -6.45
CA LEU A 91 17.12 2.31 -6.76
C LEU A 91 16.98 3.61 -7.55
N LEU A 92 16.14 3.63 -8.59
CA LEU A 92 15.86 4.84 -9.36
C LEU A 92 15.28 5.96 -8.49
N LEU A 93 14.43 5.64 -7.51
CA LEU A 93 13.88 6.63 -6.59
C LEU A 93 14.95 7.21 -5.66
N ALA A 94 15.86 6.36 -5.18
CA ALA A 94 16.98 6.79 -4.33
C ALA A 94 17.95 7.71 -5.11
N GLU A 95 18.23 7.41 -6.37
CA GLU A 95 19.07 8.25 -7.25
C GLU A 95 18.44 9.61 -7.51
N ASN A 96 17.13 9.68 -7.73
CA ASN A 96 16.42 10.95 -7.98
C ASN A 96 16.22 11.82 -6.72
N ALA A 97 16.47 11.26 -5.54
CA ALA A 97 16.36 11.97 -4.26
C ALA A 97 17.69 12.55 -3.76
N ALA A 98 18.81 12.18 -4.40
CA ALA A 98 20.17 12.64 -4.10
C ALA A 98 20.54 13.89 -4.91
#